data_AF-A0A2H3JB38-F1
#
_entry.id   AF-A0A2H3JB38-F1
#
_cell.length_a   1.000
_cell.length_b   1.000
_cell.length_c   1.000
_cell.angle_alpha   90.00
_cell.angle_beta   90.00
_cell.angle_gamma   90.00
#
_symmetry.space_group_name_H-M   'P 1'
#
loop_
_entity.id
_entity.type
_entity.pdbx_description
1 polymer ?
#
loop_
_entity_poly.entity_id
_entity_poly.type
_entity_poly.pdbx_seq_one_letter_code
_entity_poly.pdbx_strand_id
1 'polypeptide(L)'
;LAIFCAACPQPGVNLQGEWEQDTDQCSRWKYNRSMVMDGNFTAEHLRTRRPDDDVWLGDGHGFMVAEARYKIHLAAAKESKQRSTCHDHRAVNQANADRHNLEATGIGAAACGRHGCFFPHSVVVDFQKGERQMNMDYVLSQAATSMKGMRKVLLMYDIMCQYRVHLQDRFRDNPYLSIPDGLQIQGGIGQFHVHGHQSECYP
;
A
#
# COMPACT_ATOMS: atom_id res chain seq x y z
N LEU A 1 -9.63 -7.32 -16.17
CA LEU A 1 -8.67 -6.46 -16.91
C LEU A 1 -8.00 -5.52 -15.90
N ALA A 2 -6.79 -5.84 -15.46
CA ALA A 2 -5.93 -4.90 -14.73
C ALA A 2 -4.49 -5.22 -15.14
N ILE A 3 -3.83 -4.24 -15.73
CA ILE A 3 -2.48 -4.39 -16.26
C ILE A 3 -1.57 -3.53 -15.40
N PHE A 4 -0.45 -4.11 -14.99
CA PHE A 4 0.58 -3.34 -14.30
C PHE A 4 1.21 -2.31 -15.25
N CYS A 5 1.97 -1.37 -14.69
CA CYS A 5 2.69 -0.37 -15.47
C CYS A 5 3.60 -1.02 -16.53
N ALA A 6 3.27 -0.84 -17.82
CA ALA A 6 4.01 -1.42 -18.94
C ALA A 6 5.47 -0.94 -19.03
N ALA A 7 5.74 0.30 -18.59
CA ALA A 7 7.07 0.90 -18.59
C ALA A 7 7.92 0.52 -17.38
N CYS A 8 7.34 -0.09 -16.34
CA CYS A 8 8.12 -0.53 -15.19
C CYS A 8 8.91 -1.80 -15.47
N PRO A 9 10.07 -2.00 -14.82
CA PRO A 9 10.84 -3.24 -14.87
C PRO A 9 10.00 -4.48 -14.52
N GLN A 10 9.91 -5.43 -15.45
CA GLN A 10 9.15 -6.67 -15.33
C GLN A 10 10.03 -7.85 -15.77
N PRO A 11 10.55 -8.66 -14.82
CA PRO A 11 11.31 -9.86 -15.11
C PRO A 11 10.51 -10.80 -16.03
N GLY A 12 11.14 -11.29 -17.10
CA GLY A 12 10.50 -12.18 -18.08
C GLY A 12 9.56 -11.48 -19.07
N VAL A 13 9.37 -10.16 -18.99
CA VAL A 13 8.50 -9.39 -19.91
C VAL A 13 9.30 -8.35 -20.68
N ASN A 14 9.91 -7.39 -19.99
CA ASN A 14 10.63 -6.26 -20.61
C ASN A 14 12.05 -6.06 -20.07
N LEU A 15 12.51 -6.93 -19.17
CA LEU A 15 13.90 -7.00 -18.73
C LEU A 15 14.66 -8.02 -19.57
N GLN A 16 15.90 -7.66 -19.93
CA GLN A 16 16.82 -8.56 -20.63
C GLN A 16 17.21 -9.73 -19.74
N GLY A 17 17.65 -10.84 -20.34
CA GLY A 17 18.24 -11.96 -19.59
C GLY A 17 19.43 -11.48 -18.76
N GLU A 18 19.66 -12.11 -17.60
CA GLU A 18 20.80 -11.83 -16.73
C GLU A 18 20.88 -10.40 -16.17
N TRP A 19 19.78 -9.63 -16.21
CA TRP A 19 19.70 -8.30 -15.59
C TRP A 19 20.11 -8.28 -14.11
N GLU A 20 19.99 -9.42 -13.40
CA GLU A 20 20.40 -9.59 -12.01
C GLU A 20 21.92 -9.59 -11.80
N GLN A 21 22.67 -9.97 -12.85
CA GLN A 21 24.14 -10.03 -12.86
C GLN A 21 24.77 -8.68 -13.18
N ASP A 22 23.97 -7.66 -13.52
CA ASP A 22 24.46 -6.30 -13.73
C ASP A 22 25.08 -5.75 -12.43
N THR A 23 26.40 -5.67 -12.42
CA THR A 23 27.20 -5.22 -11.28
C THR A 23 27.36 -3.71 -11.21
N ASP A 24 26.92 -2.96 -12.22
CA ASP A 24 27.06 -1.50 -12.22
C ASP A 24 26.11 -0.87 -11.19
N GLN A 25 26.67 -0.50 -10.04
CA GLN A 25 25.93 0.11 -8.94
C GLN A 25 25.23 1.42 -9.37
N CYS A 26 25.81 2.16 -10.32
CA CYS A 26 25.27 3.43 -10.79
C CYS A 26 24.02 3.28 -11.66
N SER A 27 23.78 2.10 -12.26
CA SER A 27 22.62 1.85 -13.12
C SER A 27 21.58 0.91 -12.53
N ARG A 28 21.87 0.24 -11.41
CA ARG A 28 20.93 -0.66 -10.72
C ARG A 28 19.58 -0.04 -10.37
N TRP A 29 19.49 1.28 -10.21
CA TRP A 29 18.22 1.98 -9.99
C TRP A 29 17.21 1.81 -11.13
N LYS A 30 17.68 1.52 -12.34
CA LYS A 30 16.84 1.30 -13.53
C LYS A 30 15.96 0.06 -13.34
N TYR A 31 16.47 -0.96 -12.65
CA TYR A 31 15.75 -2.20 -12.35
C TYR A 31 14.86 -2.10 -11.10
N ASN A 32 14.87 -0.99 -10.37
CA ASN A 32 14.01 -0.85 -9.19
C ASN A 32 12.60 -0.43 -9.58
N ARG A 33 11.61 -0.95 -8.86
CA ARG A 33 10.24 -0.41 -8.90
C ARG A 33 10.07 0.69 -7.87
N SER A 34 9.20 1.65 -8.18
CA SER A 34 8.75 2.66 -7.24
C SER A 34 7.26 2.48 -7.00
N MET A 35 6.85 2.49 -5.74
CA MET A 35 5.49 2.34 -5.29
C MET A 35 5.16 3.50 -4.35
N VAL A 36 4.02 4.11 -4.59
CA VAL A 36 3.44 5.14 -3.72
C VAL A 36 2.17 4.56 -3.14
N MET A 37 2.00 4.70 -1.83
CA MET A 37 0.79 4.34 -1.12
C MET A 37 0.12 5.61 -0.61
N ASP A 38 -1.19 5.71 -0.81
CA ASP A 38 -1.97 6.87 -0.37
C ASP A 38 -3.45 6.49 -0.14
N GLY A 39 -4.14 7.32 0.63
CA GLY A 39 -5.53 7.20 1.00
C GLY A 39 -6.38 8.34 0.46
N ASN A 40 -7.51 8.00 -0.18
CA ASN A 40 -8.54 8.96 -0.55
C ASN A 40 -9.70 8.91 0.46
N PHE A 41 -9.82 9.97 1.26
CA PHE A 41 -10.82 10.12 2.33
C PHE A 41 -12.17 10.73 1.87
N THR A 42 -12.31 11.00 0.56
CA THR A 42 -13.56 11.52 -0.02
C THR A 42 -14.33 10.46 -0.83
N ALA A 43 -13.70 9.32 -1.09
CA ALA A 43 -14.35 8.15 -1.70
C ALA A 43 -15.18 7.38 -0.65
N GLU A 44 -16.26 8.01 -0.19
CA GLU A 44 -17.13 7.45 0.85
C GLU A 44 -18.11 6.44 0.26
N HIS A 45 -18.34 5.34 0.99
CA HIS A 45 -19.37 4.35 0.68
C HIS A 45 -20.43 4.35 1.77
N LEU A 46 -21.68 4.58 1.39
CA LEU A 46 -22.83 4.53 2.30
C LEU A 46 -23.25 3.08 2.52
N ARG A 47 -23.79 2.79 3.71
CA ARG A 47 -24.36 1.46 3.97
C ARG A 47 -25.53 1.18 3.03
N THR A 48 -25.46 0.06 2.31
CA THR A 48 -26.54 -0.37 1.42
C THR A 48 -27.79 -0.67 2.24
N ARG A 49 -28.93 -0.06 1.86
CA ARG A 49 -30.22 -0.26 2.57
C ARG A 49 -30.75 -1.69 2.46
N ARG A 50 -30.44 -2.38 1.35
CA ARG A 50 -30.81 -3.76 1.05
C ARG A 50 -29.58 -4.50 0.54
N PRO A 51 -28.70 -4.97 1.43
CA PRO A 51 -27.46 -5.63 1.03
C PRO A 51 -27.69 -6.91 0.23
N ASP A 52 -28.82 -7.59 0.42
CA ASP A 52 -29.18 -8.80 -0.33
C ASP A 52 -29.44 -8.54 -1.83
N ASP A 53 -29.77 -7.29 -2.20
CA ASP A 53 -29.96 -6.87 -3.59
C ASP A 53 -28.65 -6.38 -4.25
N ASP A 54 -27.56 -6.29 -3.48
CA ASP A 54 -26.28 -5.73 -3.92
C ASP A 54 -25.44 -6.80 -4.62
N VAL A 55 -25.17 -6.59 -5.91
CA VAL A 55 -24.45 -7.55 -6.74
C VAL A 55 -23.11 -6.98 -7.14
N TRP A 56 -22.04 -7.54 -6.58
CA TRP A 56 -20.68 -7.19 -6.93
C TRP A 56 -20.37 -7.60 -8.38
N LEU A 57 -19.99 -6.63 -9.21
CA LEU A 57 -19.61 -6.88 -10.61
C LEU A 57 -18.31 -7.69 -10.77
N GLY A 58 -17.48 -7.74 -9.72
CA GLY A 58 -16.23 -8.47 -9.73
C GLY A 58 -15.49 -8.34 -8.40
N ASP A 59 -15.91 -9.12 -7.41
CA ASP A 59 -15.23 -9.20 -6.11
C ASP A 59 -13.77 -9.67 -6.29
N GLY A 60 -12.82 -8.90 -5.77
CA GLY A 60 -11.39 -9.18 -5.93
C GLY A 60 -10.85 -9.06 -7.36
N HIS A 61 -11.59 -8.45 -8.28
CA HIS A 61 -11.13 -8.29 -9.66
C HIS A 61 -10.55 -6.89 -9.93
N GLY A 62 -9.69 -6.85 -10.94
CA GLY A 62 -9.07 -5.61 -11.38
C GLY A 62 -8.12 -5.06 -10.33
N PHE A 63 -8.47 -3.90 -9.78
CA PHE A 63 -7.70 -3.21 -8.75
C PHE A 63 -8.32 -3.36 -7.35
N MET A 64 -9.54 -3.88 -7.23
CA MET A 64 -10.29 -3.94 -5.96
C MET A 64 -10.01 -5.22 -5.17
N VAL A 65 -9.95 -5.13 -3.85
CA VAL A 65 -9.77 -6.30 -2.98
C VAL A 65 -10.96 -7.23 -2.92
N ALA A 66 -10.66 -8.51 -2.71
CA ALA A 66 -11.68 -9.49 -2.38
C ALA A 66 -12.19 -9.22 -0.97
N GLU A 67 -13.48 -8.92 -0.83
CA GLU A 67 -14.08 -8.46 0.42
C GLU A 67 -13.88 -9.49 1.55
N ALA A 68 -14.17 -10.76 1.28
CA ALA A 68 -14.07 -11.83 2.26
C ALA A 68 -12.64 -11.99 2.81
N ARG A 69 -11.63 -11.98 1.93
CA ARG A 69 -10.23 -12.11 2.33
C ARG A 69 -9.74 -10.90 3.12
N TYR A 70 -10.14 -9.71 2.69
CA TYR A 70 -9.78 -8.48 3.39
C TYR A 70 -10.40 -8.42 4.79
N LYS A 71 -11.67 -8.81 4.95
CA LYS A 71 -12.33 -8.90 6.27
C LYS A 71 -11.64 -9.89 7.22
N ILE A 72 -11.19 -11.04 6.70
CA ILE A 72 -10.42 -12.02 7.47
C ILE A 72 -9.09 -11.41 7.95
N HIS A 73 -8.37 -10.72 7.07
CA HIS A 73 -7.15 -9.99 7.42
C HIS A 73 -7.40 -8.94 8.51
N LEU A 74 -8.44 -8.12 8.36
CA LEU A 74 -8.79 -7.09 9.33
C LEU A 74 -9.13 -7.67 10.71
N ALA A 75 -9.75 -8.85 10.77
CA ALA A 75 -10.05 -9.53 12.02
C ALA A 75 -8.80 -10.09 12.72
N ALA A 76 -7.78 -10.49 11.95
CA ALA A 76 -6.51 -11.00 12.48
C ALA A 76 -5.51 -9.88 12.83
N ALA A 77 -5.62 -8.71 12.17
CA ALA A 77 -4.69 -7.62 12.35
C ALA A 77 -4.82 -6.95 13.73
N LYS A 78 -3.68 -6.75 14.39
CA LYS A 78 -3.61 -6.00 15.65
C LYS A 78 -3.41 -4.51 15.37
N GLU A 79 -4.30 -3.67 15.89
CA GLU A 79 -4.15 -2.22 15.76
C GLU A 79 -3.27 -1.66 16.89
N SER A 80 -2.06 -1.21 16.55
CA SER A 80 -1.24 -0.43 17.48
C SER A 80 -1.43 1.06 17.19
N LYS A 81 -2.05 1.80 18.11
CA LYS A 81 -2.08 3.27 18.03
C LYS A 81 -0.68 3.81 18.35
N GLN A 82 0.06 4.18 17.32
CA GLN A 82 1.31 4.90 17.52
C GLN A 82 1.06 6.39 17.62
N ARG A 83 1.62 7.00 18.66
CA ARG A 83 1.60 8.45 18.81
C ARG A 83 2.65 9.02 17.87
N SER A 84 2.21 9.82 16.90
CA SER A 84 3.13 10.56 16.02
C SER A 84 4.08 11.41 16.87
N THR A 85 5.38 11.24 16.67
CA THR A 85 6.41 12.15 17.17
C THR A 85 6.67 13.31 16.21
N CYS A 86 6.22 13.22 14.97
CA CYS A 86 6.43 14.23 13.92
C CYS A 86 5.66 15.54 14.18
N HIS A 87 6.16 16.64 13.61
CA HIS A 87 5.76 18.01 13.94
C HIS A 87 4.29 18.31 13.64
N ASP A 88 3.71 17.79 12.54
CA ASP A 88 2.34 18.18 12.17
C ASP A 88 1.58 17.16 11.28
N HIS A 89 1.12 16.05 11.87
CA HIS A 89 0.12 15.16 11.22
C HIS A 89 -1.27 15.32 11.84
N ARG A 90 -1.76 16.56 12.01
CA ARG A 90 -3.16 16.80 12.39
C ARG A 90 -4.17 16.20 11.39
N ALA A 91 -3.80 16.14 10.10
CA ALA A 91 -4.65 15.62 9.02
C ALA A 91 -5.04 14.14 9.23
N VAL A 92 -4.10 13.28 9.63
CA VAL A 92 -4.36 11.84 9.85
C VAL A 92 -5.28 11.63 11.05
N ASN A 93 -5.16 12.45 12.09
CA ASN A 93 -5.97 12.31 13.31
C ASN A 93 -7.42 12.76 13.14
N GLN A 94 -7.70 13.76 12.30
CA GLN A 94 -9.08 14.20 12.01
C GLN A 94 -9.81 13.27 11.02
N ALA A 95 -9.10 12.63 10.09
CA ALA A 95 -9.68 11.70 9.12
C ALA A 95 -10.18 10.37 9.73
N ASN A 96 -9.73 10.02 10.93
CA ASN A 96 -10.13 8.80 11.67
C ASN A 96 -11.41 8.96 12.51
N ALA A 97 -12.18 10.02 12.29
CA ALA A 97 -13.46 10.23 12.97
C ALA A 97 -14.50 9.19 12.48
N ASP A 98 -15.17 8.56 13.45
CA ASP A 98 -16.23 7.60 13.17
C ASP A 98 -17.43 8.31 12.51
N ARG A 99 -17.81 7.89 11.31
CA ARG A 99 -19.01 8.38 10.63
C ARG A 99 -20.01 7.23 10.59
N HIS A 100 -20.95 7.22 11.54
CA HIS A 100 -21.91 6.11 11.77
C HIS A 100 -22.73 5.68 10.54
N ASN A 101 -22.81 6.52 9.51
CA ASN A 101 -23.66 6.33 8.34
C ASN A 101 -22.90 5.64 7.19
N LEU A 102 -21.57 5.58 7.27
CA LEU A 102 -20.70 5.05 6.22
C LEU A 102 -20.35 3.59 6.49
N GLU A 103 -20.19 2.82 5.42
CA GLU A 103 -19.55 1.51 5.42
C GLU A 103 -18.05 1.65 5.19
N ALA A 104 -17.66 2.54 4.27
CA ALA A 104 -16.29 2.94 4.05
C ALA A 104 -16.16 4.47 4.12
N THR A 105 -15.17 4.95 4.88
CA THR A 105 -14.85 6.38 5.01
C THR A 105 -13.88 6.87 3.94
N GLY A 106 -13.48 5.99 3.02
CA GLY A 106 -12.43 6.24 2.03
C GLY A 106 -11.84 4.94 1.51
N ILE A 107 -10.87 5.07 0.61
CA ILE A 107 -10.13 3.97 0.03
C ILE A 107 -8.62 4.20 0.11
N GLY A 108 -7.83 3.15 0.26
CA GLY A 108 -6.38 3.17 0.17
C GLY A 108 -5.91 2.40 -1.04
N ALA A 109 -4.84 2.84 -1.70
CA ALA A 109 -4.31 2.18 -2.89
C ALA A 109 -2.80 2.29 -3.01
N ALA A 110 -2.22 1.42 -3.84
CA ALA A 110 -0.84 1.53 -4.30
C ALA A 110 -0.78 1.82 -5.79
N ALA A 111 0.06 2.79 -6.16
CA ALA A 111 0.34 3.15 -7.54
C ALA A 111 1.84 3.19 -7.83
N CYS A 112 2.20 3.03 -9.09
CA CYS A 112 3.57 3.20 -9.56
C CYS A 112 4.01 4.64 -9.34
N GLY A 113 5.06 4.85 -8.55
CA GLY A 113 5.59 6.19 -8.27
C GLY A 113 6.24 6.88 -9.47
N ARG A 114 6.51 6.17 -10.57
CA ARG A 114 7.09 6.75 -11.80
C ARG A 114 6.04 7.16 -12.83
N HIS A 115 4.96 6.38 -12.94
CA HIS A 115 4.02 6.49 -14.06
C HIS A 115 2.55 6.55 -13.63
N GLY A 116 2.26 6.51 -12.32
CA GLY A 116 0.91 6.65 -11.77
C GLY A 116 -0.03 5.46 -12.00
N CYS A 117 0.42 4.37 -12.62
CA CYS A 117 -0.44 3.20 -12.83
C CYS A 117 -0.68 2.44 -11.52
N PHE A 118 -1.94 2.13 -11.19
CA PHE A 118 -2.27 1.29 -10.04
C PHE A 118 -1.67 -0.12 -10.17
N PHE A 119 -1.31 -0.70 -9.04
CA PHE A 119 -0.86 -2.08 -8.99
C PHE A 119 -2.06 -3.03 -9.20
N PRO A 120 -1.97 -4.08 -10.05
CA PRO A 120 -3.07 -5.03 -10.23
C PRO A 120 -3.18 -5.97 -9.02
N HIS A 121 -4.18 -6.85 -9.05
CA HIS A 121 -4.46 -7.85 -8.02
C HIS A 121 -4.88 -7.24 -6.71
N SER A 122 -6.00 -6.51 -6.73
CA SER A 122 -6.69 -6.22 -5.47
C SER A 122 -5.83 -5.39 -4.52
N VAL A 123 -5.44 -4.19 -4.92
CA VAL A 123 -4.62 -3.29 -4.08
C VAL A 123 -5.42 -2.12 -3.52
N VAL A 124 -6.67 -1.92 -3.96
CA VAL A 124 -7.55 -0.88 -3.44
C VAL A 124 -8.36 -1.48 -2.30
N VAL A 125 -8.19 -0.91 -1.10
CA VAL A 125 -8.84 -1.35 0.14
C VAL A 125 -9.79 -0.29 0.68
N ASP A 126 -10.89 -0.72 1.28
CA ASP A 126 -11.81 0.18 1.97
C ASP A 126 -11.33 0.52 3.38
N PHE A 127 -11.55 1.77 3.78
CA PHE A 127 -11.28 2.27 5.12
C PHE A 127 -12.52 2.19 5.99
N GLN A 128 -12.48 1.38 7.06
CA GLN A 128 -13.64 1.28 7.98
C GLN A 128 -13.73 2.49 8.90
N LYS A 129 -12.58 3.08 9.24
CA LYS A 129 -12.46 4.23 10.15
C LYS A 129 -11.20 5.01 9.84
N GLY A 130 -11.20 5.66 8.69
CA GLY A 130 -10.03 6.32 8.12
C GLY A 130 -8.89 5.36 7.80
N GLU A 131 -7.73 5.93 7.52
CA GLU A 131 -6.54 5.18 7.12
C GLU A 131 -5.86 4.59 8.36
N ARG A 132 -5.83 3.27 8.43
CA ARG A 132 -5.12 2.51 9.45
C ARG A 132 -3.97 1.75 8.81
N GLN A 133 -2.90 1.53 9.57
CA GLN A 133 -1.72 0.80 9.09
C GLN A 133 -2.10 -0.61 8.60
N MET A 134 -3.05 -1.29 9.24
CA MET A 134 -3.55 -2.59 8.79
C MET A 134 -4.16 -2.57 7.38
N ASN A 135 -4.77 -1.46 6.96
CA ASN A 135 -5.33 -1.30 5.63
C ASN A 135 -4.16 -1.26 4.63
N MET A 136 -3.17 -0.40 4.90
CA MET A 136 -2.02 -0.19 4.01
C MET A 136 -1.05 -1.38 4.00
N ASP A 137 -0.98 -2.16 5.09
CA ASP A 137 -0.24 -3.43 5.12
C ASP A 137 -0.82 -4.43 4.10
N TYR A 138 -2.15 -4.49 3.99
CA TYR A 138 -2.80 -5.34 3.00
C TYR A 138 -2.52 -4.86 1.57
N VAL A 139 -2.60 -3.54 1.33
CA VAL A 139 -2.21 -2.91 0.05
C VAL A 139 -0.79 -3.30 -0.34
N LEU A 140 0.16 -3.15 0.59
CA LEU A 140 1.57 -3.49 0.39
C LEU A 140 1.76 -4.97 0.07
N SER A 141 1.13 -5.86 0.85
CA SER A 141 1.19 -7.32 0.64
C SER A 141 0.69 -7.71 -0.75
N GLN A 142 -0.48 -7.19 -1.13
CA GLN A 142 -1.08 -7.45 -2.44
C GLN A 142 -0.22 -6.91 -3.58
N ALA A 143 0.25 -5.67 -3.47
CA ALA A 143 1.15 -5.09 -4.47
C ALA A 143 2.47 -5.84 -4.58
N ALA A 144 3.00 -6.38 -3.47
CA ALA A 144 4.24 -7.13 -3.43
C ALA A 144 4.18 -8.44 -4.23
N THR A 145 3.00 -9.06 -4.38
CA THR A 145 2.83 -10.24 -5.24
C THR A 145 3.21 -9.97 -6.70
N SER A 146 2.92 -8.77 -7.21
CA SER A 146 3.29 -8.36 -8.57
C SER A 146 4.78 -8.10 -8.75
N MET A 147 5.53 -8.02 -7.64
CA MET A 147 6.96 -7.70 -7.58
C MET A 147 7.84 -8.94 -7.35
N LYS A 148 7.29 -10.15 -7.51
CA LYS A 148 8.06 -11.38 -7.44
C LYS A 148 9.23 -11.35 -8.44
N GLY A 149 10.44 -11.64 -7.96
CA GLY A 149 11.68 -11.58 -8.76
C GLY A 149 12.33 -10.20 -8.81
N MET A 150 11.73 -9.16 -8.22
CA MET A 150 12.39 -7.86 -8.06
C MET A 150 13.31 -7.87 -6.84
N ARG A 151 14.49 -7.25 -6.94
CA ARG A 151 15.45 -7.16 -5.82
C ARG A 151 15.12 -6.03 -4.84
N LYS A 152 14.61 -4.90 -5.34
CA LYS A 152 14.37 -3.70 -4.53
C LYS A 152 13.15 -2.93 -5.04
N VAL A 153 12.39 -2.42 -4.07
CA VAL A 153 11.29 -1.48 -4.29
C VAL A 153 11.52 -0.23 -3.44
N LEU A 154 11.33 0.94 -4.05
CA LEU A 154 11.20 2.20 -3.34
C LEU A 154 9.73 2.36 -2.94
N LEU A 155 9.44 2.36 -1.64
CA LEU A 155 8.11 2.58 -1.09
C LEU A 155 8.01 4.00 -0.54
N MET A 156 7.19 4.81 -1.18
CA MET A 156 6.87 6.17 -0.78
C MET A 156 5.55 6.18 -0.01
N TYR A 157 5.56 6.75 1.18
CA TYR A 157 4.36 6.87 2.00
C TYR A 157 4.50 8.06 2.94
N ASP A 158 3.41 8.80 3.14
CA ASP A 158 3.41 10.04 3.91
C ASP A 158 3.86 9.84 5.35
N ILE A 159 3.44 8.74 5.99
CA ILE A 159 3.85 8.41 7.36
C ILE A 159 4.92 7.32 7.40
N MET A 160 5.79 7.23 6.37
CA MET A 160 6.80 6.17 6.26
C MET A 160 7.67 6.04 7.52
N CYS A 161 8.05 7.16 8.16
CA CYS A 161 8.85 7.16 9.38
C CYS A 161 8.19 6.42 10.54
N GLN A 162 6.87 6.47 10.66
CA GLN A 162 6.08 5.76 11.67
C GLN A 162 5.78 4.34 11.19
N TYR A 163 5.36 4.22 9.93
CA TYR A 163 4.92 2.98 9.32
C TYR A 163 5.99 1.88 9.34
N ARG A 164 7.26 2.25 9.04
CA ARG A 164 8.39 1.30 8.93
C ARG A 164 8.79 0.64 10.25
N VAL A 165 8.49 1.27 11.40
CA VAL A 165 9.03 0.85 12.71
C VAL A 165 8.58 -0.56 13.07
N HIS A 166 7.30 -0.84 12.92
CA HIS A 166 6.71 -2.16 13.23
C HIS A 166 6.25 -2.92 11.98
N LEU A 167 6.69 -2.50 10.79
CA LEU A 167 6.27 -3.14 9.55
C LEU A 167 6.57 -4.64 9.56
N GLN A 168 7.79 -5.01 9.96
CA GLN A 168 8.22 -6.41 10.03
C GLN A 168 7.46 -7.21 11.08
N ASP A 169 7.11 -6.59 12.22
CA ASP A 169 6.34 -7.23 13.27
C ASP A 169 4.91 -7.50 12.81
N ARG A 170 4.26 -6.52 12.16
CA ARG A 170 2.89 -6.66 11.63
C ARG A 170 2.78 -7.74 10.55
N PHE A 171 3.78 -7.83 9.66
CA PHE A 171 3.83 -8.87 8.64
C PHE A 171 4.11 -10.27 9.21
N ARG A 172 4.82 -10.37 10.34
CA ARG A 172 5.09 -11.64 11.01
C ARG A 172 3.90 -12.14 11.82
N ASP A 173 3.20 -11.23 12.48
CA ASP A 173 2.06 -11.55 13.35
C ASP A 173 0.78 -11.86 12.59
N ASN A 174 0.72 -11.58 11.29
CA ASN A 174 -0.46 -11.76 10.47
C ASN A 174 -0.25 -12.81 9.35
N PRO A 175 -0.95 -13.96 9.39
CA PRO A 175 -0.76 -15.03 8.41
C PRO A 175 -1.29 -14.69 7.01
N TYR A 176 -2.05 -13.60 6.85
CA TYR A 176 -2.63 -13.17 5.58
C TYR A 176 -1.76 -12.14 4.84
N LEU A 177 -0.64 -11.72 5.43
CA LEU A 177 0.32 -10.81 4.83
C LEU A 177 1.55 -11.57 4.33
N SER A 178 2.05 -11.19 3.16
CA SER A 178 3.27 -11.77 2.61
C SER A 178 4.08 -10.75 1.81
N ILE A 179 5.39 -10.82 1.93
CA ILE A 179 6.35 -10.09 1.08
C ILE A 179 7.24 -11.14 0.42
N PRO A 180 7.51 -11.06 -0.89
CA PRO A 180 8.42 -11.97 -1.55
C PRO A 180 9.80 -12.01 -0.88
N ASP A 181 10.33 -13.21 -0.69
CA ASP A 181 11.66 -13.40 -0.11
C ASP A 181 12.73 -12.64 -0.90
N GLY A 182 13.60 -11.94 -0.18
CA GLY A 182 14.69 -11.16 -0.76
C GLY A 182 14.30 -9.79 -1.33
N LEU A 183 13.02 -9.40 -1.32
CA LEU A 183 12.60 -8.07 -1.73
C LEU A 183 13.04 -7.02 -0.70
N GLN A 184 13.96 -6.13 -1.08
CA GLN A 184 14.37 -5.02 -0.23
C GLN A 184 13.41 -3.84 -0.38
N ILE A 185 12.74 -3.48 0.72
CA ILE A 185 11.90 -2.28 0.78
C ILE A 185 12.75 -1.11 1.26
N GLN A 186 12.96 -0.14 0.37
CA GLN A 186 13.56 1.15 0.72
C GLN A 186 12.43 2.16 0.93
N GLY A 187 12.28 2.65 2.15
CA GLY A 187 11.27 3.66 2.48
C GLY A 187 11.68 5.07 2.04
N GLY A 188 10.69 5.88 1.67
CA GLY A 188 10.84 7.31 1.40
C GLY A 188 9.58 8.09 1.76
N ILE A 189 9.74 9.40 1.93
CA ILE A 189 8.67 10.35 2.22
C ILE A 189 8.61 11.34 1.05
N GLY A 190 7.40 11.63 0.56
CA GLY A 190 7.20 12.59 -0.52
C GLY A 190 7.66 14.00 -0.11
N GLN A 191 8.26 14.74 -1.04
CA GLN A 191 8.80 16.08 -0.77
C GLN A 191 7.74 17.04 -0.19
N PHE A 192 6.49 16.94 -0.63
CA PHE A 192 5.38 17.76 -0.12
C PHE A 192 5.07 17.52 1.36
N HIS A 193 5.27 16.29 1.84
CA HIS A 193 4.97 15.92 3.23
C HIS A 193 6.17 16.11 4.14
N VAL A 194 7.36 16.21 3.56
CA VAL A 194 8.65 16.25 4.26
C VAL A 194 8.75 17.35 5.31
N HIS A 195 8.08 18.49 5.09
CA HIS A 195 8.03 19.60 6.04
C HIS A 195 7.24 19.29 7.32
N GLY A 196 6.37 18.29 7.30
CA GLY A 196 5.64 17.81 8.48
C GLY A 196 6.45 16.85 9.36
N HIS A 197 7.65 16.45 8.91
CA HIS A 197 8.50 15.47 9.58
C HIS A 197 9.71 16.09 10.28
N GLN A 198 10.29 15.34 11.22
CA GLN A 198 11.52 15.71 11.90
C GLN A 198 12.75 15.33 11.08
N SER A 199 13.90 15.91 11.41
CA SER A 199 15.20 15.58 10.82
C SER A 199 15.55 14.09 10.88
N GLU A 200 15.08 13.40 11.91
CA GLU A 200 15.30 11.96 12.13
C GLU A 200 14.44 11.06 11.22
N CYS A 201 13.46 11.64 10.53
CA CYS A 201 12.58 10.93 9.61
C CYS A 201 13.14 10.80 8.19
N TYR A 202 14.22 11.53 7.88
CA TYR A 202 14.89 11.46 6.59
C TYR A 202 15.68 10.14 6.47
N PRO A 203 15.70 9.50 5.28
CA PRO A 203 16.41 8.25 5.05
C PRO A 203 17.93 8.36 5.10
#